data_AF-A0A6P5R7M6-F1
#
_entry.id   AF-A0A6P5R7M6-F1
#
_cell.length_a   1.000
_cell.length_b   1.000
_cell.length_c   1.000
_cell.angle_alpha   90.00
_cell.angle_beta   90.00
_cell.angle_gamma   90.00
#
_symmetry.space_group_name_H-M   'P 1'
#
loop_
_entity.id
_entity.type
_entity.pdbx_description
1 polymer ?
#
loop_
_entity_poly.entity_id
_entity_poly.type
_entity_poly.pdbx_seq_one_letter_code
_entity_poly.pdbx_strand_id
1 'polypeptide(L)'
;MALKRVFLLRSVAPRVAALSTKPQAQEQPPASPEAIRGCGAAKAVRPPVPDVDFTNTQEAYRSRRSWELVRNLLVLRLCASPVLLAHHEQLFQVARKLLGQRMFERLMKMTFYGHFVAGEDQESIRPLIRHNKAFGVGFILDYGVEEDLSPEEAERKEMESCTSEAERDGSGANKREKQYQVHPAFGDRRDGVISARTYFYANEAKCDNYMENLLQCIEASGGASDGGFSAIKLTALGRPQFLLQFSDVLTRWRRFFHQMAAEQGQAGRAAVDTKLEVAVLQDSIAKMGIASRAEIEGWFTPETLGVSGTVDLLDWNSLIDSRTRLSRHLVVPNVQTGQLEPLLSRFTEEEEQQMKRMLQRMDVLAKKAKEAGVRLMIDAEQSYFQPAISRLTLEMQRRFNVDKPFIFNTFQCYLKDAYDNVTLDMELARREGWCFGAKLVRGAYMAQERDRAVEIGYEDPINPTYEATNAMYHRANRGTRGWPGAKLR
;
A
#
# COMPACT_ATOMS: atom_id res chain seq x y z
N MET A 1 -6.79 61.56 -31.77
CA MET A 1 -5.44 61.73 -31.16
C MET A 1 -5.27 60.55 -30.20
N ALA A 2 -4.57 59.49 -30.61
CA ALA A 2 -3.13 59.25 -30.37
C ALA A 2 -2.85 59.09 -28.86
N LEU A 3 -2.23 58.02 -28.34
CA LEU A 3 -1.15 57.21 -28.88
C LEU A 3 -1.21 55.73 -28.44
N LYS A 4 -0.80 54.88 -29.39
CA LYS A 4 -0.35 53.49 -29.23
C LYS A 4 0.96 53.43 -28.44
N ARG A 5 1.14 52.41 -27.59
CA ARG A 5 2.47 51.93 -27.19
C ARG A 5 2.71 50.53 -27.75
N VAL A 6 3.75 50.47 -28.57
CA VAL A 6 4.29 49.31 -29.27
C VAL A 6 5.24 48.58 -28.32
N PHE A 7 5.08 47.26 -28.15
CA PHE A 7 6.11 46.40 -27.58
C PHE A 7 6.88 45.73 -28.72
N LEU A 8 8.18 46.04 -28.80
CA LEU A 8 9.16 45.48 -29.71
C LEU A 8 9.50 44.04 -29.29
N LEU A 9 9.24 43.09 -30.18
CA LEU A 9 9.79 41.74 -30.15
C LEU A 9 11.28 41.81 -30.54
N ARG A 10 12.18 41.46 -29.61
CA ARG A 10 13.59 41.15 -29.94
C ARG A 10 13.66 39.70 -30.42
N SER A 11 14.01 39.51 -31.69
CA SER A 11 14.40 38.24 -32.26
C SER A 11 15.80 37.85 -31.76
N VAL A 12 15.90 36.75 -31.04
CA VAL A 12 17.18 36.08 -30.75
C VAL A 12 17.12 34.72 -31.42
N ALA A 13 17.84 34.58 -32.54
CA ALA A 13 18.04 33.31 -33.21
C ALA A 13 18.95 32.42 -32.34
N PRO A 14 18.63 31.12 -32.12
CA PRO A 14 19.53 30.22 -31.44
C PRO A 14 20.67 29.81 -32.38
N ARG A 15 21.91 30.02 -31.94
CA ARG A 15 23.13 29.50 -32.58
C ARG A 15 23.12 27.97 -32.51
N VAL A 16 23.09 27.32 -33.67
CA VAL A 16 23.34 25.89 -33.83
C VAL A 16 24.83 25.65 -33.59
N ALA A 17 25.17 24.97 -32.49
CA ALA A 17 26.52 24.47 -32.26
C ALA A 17 26.70 23.14 -32.99
N ALA A 18 27.73 23.05 -33.83
CA ALA A 18 28.09 21.85 -34.56
C ALA A 18 28.59 20.76 -33.60
N LEU A 19 27.95 19.59 -33.62
CA LEU A 19 28.36 18.39 -32.90
C LEU A 19 29.57 17.77 -33.61
N SER A 20 30.72 17.77 -32.94
CA SER A 20 31.94 17.10 -33.39
C SER A 20 31.83 15.59 -33.18
N THR A 21 31.90 14.83 -34.26
CA THR A 21 31.93 13.36 -34.30
C THR A 21 33.37 12.86 -34.40
N LYS A 22 34.07 12.71 -33.27
CA LYS A 22 35.25 11.82 -33.19
C LYS A 22 35.30 11.09 -31.84
N PRO A 23 35.56 9.76 -31.83
CA PRO A 23 35.73 9.02 -30.58
C PRO A 23 37.07 9.38 -29.92
N GLN A 24 37.05 9.75 -28.64
CA GLN A 24 38.26 9.82 -27.82
C GLN A 24 38.65 8.39 -27.42
N ALA A 25 39.83 7.95 -27.85
CA ALA A 25 40.44 6.69 -27.44
C ALA A 25 40.90 6.80 -25.98
N GLN A 26 40.45 5.87 -25.14
CA GLN A 26 40.99 5.67 -23.79
C GLN A 26 42.16 4.68 -23.86
N GLU A 27 43.35 5.14 -23.46
CA GLU A 27 44.55 4.32 -23.28
C GLU A 27 44.38 3.36 -22.07
N GLN A 28 44.68 2.08 -22.27
CA GLN A 28 44.79 1.08 -21.20
C GLN A 28 46.24 1.00 -20.69
N PRO A 29 46.48 0.93 -19.36
CA PRO A 29 47.81 0.60 -18.83
C PRO A 29 48.06 -0.93 -18.78
N PRO A 30 49.35 -1.36 -18.77
CA PRO A 30 49.73 -2.74 -19.07
C PRO A 30 49.56 -3.71 -17.89
N ALA A 31 49.42 -4.99 -18.24
CA ALA A 31 49.21 -6.11 -17.35
C ALA A 31 50.47 -6.54 -16.56
N SER A 32 50.25 -7.21 -15.42
CA SER A 32 51.24 -7.98 -14.65
C SER A 32 50.53 -9.16 -13.94
N PRO A 33 51.25 -10.24 -13.58
CA PRO A 33 50.83 -11.60 -13.96
C PRO A 33 50.14 -12.44 -12.86
N GLU A 34 49.52 -13.51 -13.38
CA GLU A 34 48.77 -14.63 -12.79
C GLU A 34 49.11 -15.07 -11.35
N ALA A 35 48.08 -15.44 -10.57
CA ALA A 35 48.09 -16.68 -9.81
C ALA A 35 46.67 -17.18 -9.39
N ILE A 36 46.51 -18.50 -9.55
CA ILE A 36 45.60 -19.45 -8.87
C ILE A 36 44.15 -19.61 -9.40
N ARG A 37 44.01 -20.62 -10.27
CA ARG A 37 42.75 -21.29 -10.67
C ARG A 37 42.09 -21.98 -9.47
N GLY A 38 40.88 -21.57 -9.12
CA GLY A 38 39.94 -22.32 -8.30
C GLY A 38 38.68 -22.65 -9.11
N CYS A 39 38.36 -23.94 -9.25
CA CYS A 39 37.12 -24.43 -9.86
C CYS A 39 35.90 -23.99 -9.03
N GLY A 40 35.15 -23.01 -9.54
CA GLY A 40 33.80 -22.69 -9.12
C GLY A 40 33.01 -22.24 -10.34
N ALA A 41 31.83 -22.80 -10.55
CA ALA A 41 30.94 -22.40 -11.64
C ALA A 41 30.79 -20.87 -11.62
N ALA A 42 31.34 -20.21 -12.65
CA ALA A 42 31.30 -18.76 -12.76
C ALA A 42 29.83 -18.32 -12.86
N LYS A 43 29.29 -17.81 -11.76
CA LYS A 43 28.06 -17.03 -11.77
C LYS A 43 28.36 -15.85 -12.69
N ALA A 44 27.80 -15.88 -13.91
CA ALA A 44 28.01 -14.81 -14.88
C ALA A 44 27.78 -13.46 -14.18
N VAL A 45 28.86 -12.68 -14.04
CA VAL A 45 28.80 -11.34 -13.45
C VAL A 45 27.99 -10.51 -14.43
N ARG A 46 26.71 -10.34 -14.11
CA ARG A 46 25.78 -9.57 -14.93
C ARG A 46 26.26 -8.12 -14.96
N PRO A 47 26.19 -7.44 -16.12
CA PRO A 47 26.52 -6.03 -16.17
C PRO A 47 25.64 -5.27 -15.17
N PRO A 48 26.21 -4.32 -14.41
CA PRO A 48 25.45 -3.54 -13.45
C PRO A 48 24.33 -2.79 -14.17
N VAL A 49 23.13 -2.82 -13.59
CA VAL A 49 22.01 -2.00 -14.04
C VAL A 49 22.42 -0.53 -13.85
N PRO A 50 22.24 0.35 -14.85
CA PRO A 50 22.58 1.76 -14.69
C PRO A 50 21.78 2.39 -13.54
N ASP A 51 22.46 3.11 -12.64
CA ASP A 51 21.76 3.96 -11.68
C ASP A 51 21.11 5.13 -12.41
N VAL A 52 19.92 5.52 -11.96
CA VAL A 52 19.12 6.59 -12.57
C VAL A 52 18.90 7.71 -11.56
N ASP A 53 19.40 8.91 -11.87
CA ASP A 53 19.09 10.12 -11.11
C ASP A 53 17.74 10.72 -11.53
N PHE A 54 16.71 10.46 -10.73
CA PHE A 54 15.37 11.02 -10.93
C PHE A 54 15.27 12.51 -10.59
N THR A 55 16.30 13.14 -10.03
CA THR A 55 16.33 14.60 -9.84
C THR A 55 16.73 15.33 -11.13
N ASN A 56 17.40 14.63 -12.06
CA ASN A 56 17.72 15.12 -13.38
C ASN A 56 16.62 14.72 -14.39
N THR A 57 15.90 15.71 -14.92
CA THR A 57 14.80 15.47 -15.86
C THR A 57 15.26 14.82 -17.17
N GLN A 58 16.44 15.18 -17.69
CA GLN A 58 16.95 14.58 -18.92
C GLN A 58 17.24 13.09 -18.72
N GLU A 59 17.75 12.71 -17.56
CA GLU A 59 18.05 11.34 -17.21
C GLU A 59 16.78 10.53 -16.93
N ALA A 60 15.86 11.08 -16.12
CA ALA A 60 14.58 10.46 -15.78
C ALA A 60 13.73 10.09 -17.02
N TYR A 61 13.82 10.88 -18.08
CA TYR A 61 13.09 10.65 -19.34
C TYR A 61 13.97 10.07 -20.46
N ARG A 62 15.20 9.64 -20.18
CA ARG A 62 16.14 9.12 -21.19
C ARG A 62 15.60 7.91 -21.96
N SER A 63 14.74 7.11 -21.34
CA SER A 63 14.09 5.95 -21.97
C SER A 63 12.97 6.33 -22.95
N ARG A 64 12.55 7.60 -23.00
CA ARG A 64 11.38 8.05 -23.76
C ARG A 64 11.76 8.82 -25.03
N ARG A 65 10.97 8.63 -26.08
CA ARG A 65 11.08 9.37 -27.34
C ARG A 65 10.33 10.70 -27.25
N SER A 66 10.77 11.71 -28.00
CA SER A 66 10.14 13.04 -27.98
C SER A 66 8.65 13.02 -28.31
N TRP A 67 8.22 12.17 -29.25
CA TRP A 67 6.80 12.04 -29.59
C TRP A 67 5.98 11.43 -28.43
N GLU A 68 6.57 10.51 -27.65
CA GLU A 68 5.90 9.94 -26.47
C GLU A 68 5.68 11.01 -25.41
N LEU A 69 6.67 11.91 -25.22
CA LEU A 69 6.55 13.03 -24.30
C LEU A 69 5.45 14.02 -24.75
N VAL A 70 5.37 14.33 -26.05
CA VAL A 70 4.30 15.17 -26.61
C VAL A 70 2.93 14.52 -26.42
N ARG A 71 2.80 13.22 -26.72
CA ARG A 71 1.58 12.45 -26.47
C ARG A 71 1.20 12.49 -24.99
N ASN A 72 2.16 12.25 -24.09
CA ASN A 72 1.91 12.25 -22.65
C ASN A 72 1.40 13.62 -22.18
N LEU A 73 2.03 14.71 -22.64
CA LEU A 73 1.57 16.07 -22.33
C LEU A 73 0.14 16.31 -22.83
N LEU A 74 -0.18 15.88 -24.05
CA LEU A 74 -1.53 15.99 -24.60
C LEU A 74 -2.54 15.21 -23.77
N VAL A 75 -2.28 13.93 -23.49
CA VAL A 75 -3.18 13.07 -22.70
C VAL A 75 -3.43 13.66 -21.32
N LEU A 76 -2.39 14.09 -20.61
CA LEU A 76 -2.53 14.70 -19.29
C LEU A 76 -3.33 16.01 -19.33
N ARG A 77 -3.18 16.83 -20.38
CA ARG A 77 -3.98 18.05 -20.56
C ARG A 77 -5.45 17.73 -20.84
N LEU A 78 -5.75 16.66 -21.58
CA LEU A 78 -7.12 16.20 -21.83
C LEU A 78 -7.75 15.68 -20.54
N CYS A 79 -7.02 14.86 -19.76
CA CYS A 79 -7.46 14.38 -18.45
C CYS A 79 -7.68 15.52 -17.45
N ALA A 80 -6.97 16.64 -17.58
CA ALA A 80 -7.16 17.81 -16.71
C ALA A 80 -8.37 18.68 -17.07
N SER A 81 -9.14 18.34 -18.12
CA SER A 81 -10.32 19.11 -18.54
C SER A 81 -11.58 18.64 -17.82
N PRO A 82 -12.22 19.49 -16.98
CA PRO A 82 -13.46 19.11 -16.29
C PRO A 82 -14.60 18.78 -17.25
N VAL A 83 -14.66 19.47 -18.40
CA VAL A 83 -15.70 19.26 -19.41
C VAL A 83 -15.53 17.89 -20.08
N LEU A 84 -14.30 17.51 -20.45
CA LEU A 84 -14.04 16.19 -21.04
C LEU A 84 -14.34 15.08 -20.04
N LEU A 85 -13.94 15.26 -18.77
CA LEU A 85 -14.25 14.31 -17.70
C LEU A 85 -15.76 14.20 -17.45
N ALA A 86 -16.51 15.30 -17.46
CA ALA A 86 -17.96 15.25 -17.24
C ALA A 86 -18.73 14.53 -18.36
N HIS A 87 -18.17 14.49 -19.58
CA HIS A 87 -18.85 13.95 -20.77
C HIS A 87 -18.12 12.75 -21.40
N HIS A 88 -17.16 12.12 -20.71
CA HIS A 88 -16.27 11.13 -21.29
C HIS A 88 -17.01 9.91 -21.88
N GLU A 89 -18.04 9.39 -21.20
CA GLU A 89 -18.83 8.26 -21.69
C GLU A 89 -19.56 8.57 -23.00
N GLN A 90 -20.23 9.73 -23.05
CA GLN A 90 -20.96 10.20 -24.24
C GLN A 90 -19.99 10.40 -25.41
N LEU A 91 -18.82 11.01 -25.14
CA LEU A 91 -17.77 11.22 -26.12
C LEU A 91 -17.23 9.88 -26.65
N PHE A 92 -17.03 8.88 -25.79
CA PHE A 92 -16.59 7.55 -26.20
C PHE A 92 -17.64 6.83 -27.05
N GLN A 93 -18.92 6.91 -26.69
CA GLN A 93 -19.99 6.32 -27.47
C GLN A 93 -20.10 6.96 -28.87
N VAL A 94 -20.05 8.29 -28.93
CA VAL A 94 -20.07 9.03 -30.21
C VAL A 94 -18.83 8.71 -31.05
N ALA A 95 -17.64 8.72 -30.45
CA ALA A 95 -16.40 8.40 -31.15
C ALA A 95 -16.39 6.96 -31.69
N ARG A 96 -16.85 5.97 -30.91
CA ARG A 96 -16.99 4.58 -31.35
C ARG A 96 -17.99 4.45 -32.50
N LYS A 97 -19.10 5.18 -32.46
CA LYS A 97 -20.13 5.16 -33.51
C LYS A 97 -19.62 5.79 -34.82
N LEU A 98 -18.84 6.88 -34.72
CA LEU A 98 -18.32 7.60 -35.90
C LEU A 98 -17.10 6.92 -36.53
N LEU A 99 -16.14 6.47 -35.71
CA LEU A 99 -14.89 5.87 -36.18
C LEU A 99 -15.00 4.37 -36.42
N GLY A 100 -16.01 3.71 -35.85
CA GLY A 100 -16.07 2.26 -35.75
C GLY A 100 -15.04 1.71 -34.76
N GLN A 101 -15.23 0.44 -34.38
CA GLN A 101 -14.48 -0.19 -33.28
C GLN A 101 -12.96 -0.20 -33.52
N ARG A 102 -12.51 -0.61 -34.72
CA ARG A 102 -11.07 -0.78 -35.01
C ARG A 102 -10.29 0.54 -34.98
N MET A 103 -10.84 1.60 -35.57
CA MET A 103 -10.16 2.91 -35.59
C MET A 103 -10.20 3.56 -34.22
N PHE A 104 -11.30 3.40 -33.48
CA PHE A 104 -11.39 3.86 -32.10
C PHE A 104 -10.35 3.17 -31.21
N GLU A 105 -10.26 1.84 -31.24
CA GLU A 105 -9.24 1.10 -30.47
C GLU A 105 -7.83 1.54 -30.84
N ARG A 106 -7.53 1.71 -32.13
CA ARG A 106 -6.22 2.21 -32.56
C ARG A 106 -5.94 3.61 -32.02
N LEU A 107 -6.93 4.50 -32.04
CA LEU A 107 -6.81 5.84 -31.47
C LEU A 107 -6.54 5.78 -29.97
N MET A 108 -7.27 4.93 -29.23
CA MET A 108 -7.06 4.75 -27.79
C MET A 108 -5.67 4.20 -27.48
N LYS A 109 -5.21 3.19 -28.22
CA LYS A 109 -3.83 2.64 -28.10
C LYS A 109 -2.77 3.70 -28.41
N MET A 110 -3.03 4.61 -29.34
CA MET A 110 -2.13 5.72 -29.65
C MET A 110 -2.18 6.88 -28.63
N THR A 111 -3.19 6.94 -27.76
CA THR A 111 -3.43 8.04 -26.82
C THR A 111 -3.50 7.55 -25.36
N PHE A 112 -4.69 7.48 -24.77
CA PHE A 112 -4.93 7.18 -23.35
C PHE A 112 -4.47 5.78 -22.97
N TYR A 113 -4.85 4.76 -23.74
CA TYR A 113 -4.50 3.38 -23.41
C TYR A 113 -2.99 3.16 -23.48
N GLY A 114 -2.31 3.64 -24.53
CA GLY A 114 -0.85 3.54 -24.62
C GLY A 114 -0.09 4.47 -23.66
N HIS A 115 -0.77 5.37 -22.96
CA HIS A 115 -0.18 6.20 -21.90
C HIS A 115 -0.27 5.51 -20.53
N PHE A 116 -1.44 4.96 -20.18
CA PHE A 116 -1.71 4.39 -18.85
C PHE A 116 -1.50 2.86 -18.76
N VAL A 117 -1.64 2.13 -19.87
CA VAL A 117 -1.57 0.67 -19.89
C VAL A 117 -0.31 0.20 -20.61
N ALA A 118 0.45 -0.65 -19.93
CA ALA A 118 1.74 -1.16 -20.43
C ALA A 118 1.59 -2.15 -21.59
N GLY A 119 0.47 -2.88 -21.65
CA GLY A 119 0.17 -3.90 -22.65
C GLY A 119 -1.13 -4.63 -22.30
N GLU A 120 -1.64 -5.40 -23.26
CA GLU A 120 -2.92 -6.12 -23.17
C GLU A 120 -2.76 -7.50 -22.51
N ASP A 121 -1.55 -8.05 -22.57
CA ASP A 121 -1.24 -9.41 -22.13
C ASP A 121 0.23 -9.55 -21.71
N GLN A 122 0.58 -10.73 -21.21
CA GLN A 122 1.90 -11.04 -20.69
C GLN A 122 3.03 -10.98 -21.72
N GLU A 123 2.75 -11.15 -23.02
CA GLU A 123 3.75 -11.10 -24.08
C GLU A 123 3.97 -9.67 -24.56
N SER A 124 2.88 -8.91 -24.74
CA SER A 124 2.90 -7.51 -25.20
C SER A 124 3.64 -6.55 -24.26
N ILE A 125 3.68 -6.85 -22.96
CA ILE A 125 4.42 -6.04 -21.96
C ILE A 125 5.93 -6.27 -21.97
N ARG A 126 6.42 -7.42 -22.45
CA ARG A 126 7.85 -7.80 -22.36
C ARG A 126 8.79 -6.84 -23.06
N PRO A 127 8.51 -6.35 -24.29
CA PRO A 127 9.38 -5.38 -24.96
C PRO A 127 9.54 -4.10 -24.15
N LEU A 128 8.46 -3.58 -23.57
CA LEU A 128 8.48 -2.37 -22.75
C LEU A 128 9.30 -2.57 -21.47
N ILE A 129 9.13 -3.72 -20.80
CA ILE A 129 9.90 -4.08 -19.60
C ILE A 129 11.39 -4.17 -19.92
N ARG A 130 11.76 -4.87 -21.00
CA ARG A 130 13.16 -5.02 -21.43
C ARG A 130 13.79 -3.68 -21.81
N HIS A 131 13.04 -2.85 -22.54
CA HIS A 131 13.45 -1.50 -22.90
C HIS A 131 13.74 -0.67 -21.64
N ASN A 132 12.77 -0.53 -20.73
CA ASN A 132 12.95 0.23 -19.49
C ASN A 132 14.11 -0.29 -18.64
N LYS A 133 14.26 -1.62 -18.54
CA LYS A 133 15.36 -2.25 -17.79
C LYS A 133 16.73 -1.90 -18.37
N ALA A 134 16.86 -1.79 -19.69
CA ALA A 134 18.10 -1.36 -20.34
C ALA A 134 18.51 0.08 -19.96
N PHE A 135 17.57 0.90 -19.50
CA PHE A 135 17.79 2.25 -18.98
C PHE A 135 17.80 2.33 -17.44
N GLY A 136 17.91 1.20 -16.74
CA GLY A 136 17.96 1.20 -15.27
C GLY A 136 16.60 1.19 -14.57
N VAL A 137 15.49 1.19 -15.32
CA VAL A 137 14.14 1.32 -14.77
C VAL A 137 13.49 -0.06 -14.59
N GLY A 138 13.13 -0.38 -13.35
CA GLY A 138 12.36 -1.58 -13.01
C GLY A 138 10.86 -1.43 -13.28
N PHE A 139 10.07 -2.44 -12.90
CA PHE A 139 8.62 -2.42 -13.06
C PHE A 139 7.93 -3.08 -11.86
N ILE A 140 6.68 -2.67 -11.66
CA ILE A 140 5.71 -3.32 -10.79
C ILE A 140 4.53 -3.65 -11.70
N LEU A 141 4.21 -4.93 -11.88
CA LEU A 141 3.01 -5.31 -12.62
C LEU A 141 1.81 -5.14 -11.73
N ASP A 142 0.81 -4.51 -12.32
CA ASP A 142 -0.36 -4.08 -11.61
C ASP A 142 -1.60 -4.40 -12.45
N TYR A 143 -2.37 -5.38 -12.02
CA TYR A 143 -3.46 -5.94 -12.84
C TYR A 143 -4.62 -4.94 -12.95
N GLY A 144 -4.82 -4.38 -14.13
CA GLY A 144 -5.70 -3.23 -14.38
C GLY A 144 -7.20 -3.50 -14.44
N VAL A 145 -7.70 -4.69 -14.07
CA VAL A 145 -9.14 -4.99 -14.19
C VAL A 145 -9.90 -4.44 -12.98
N GLU A 146 -10.87 -3.58 -13.27
CA GLU A 146 -11.87 -3.05 -12.34
C GLU A 146 -13.26 -3.60 -12.69
N GLU A 147 -14.16 -3.67 -11.71
CA GLU A 147 -15.55 -4.00 -11.99
C GLU A 147 -16.29 -2.77 -12.53
N ASP A 148 -16.93 -2.93 -13.67
CA ASP A 148 -17.86 -1.95 -14.25
C ASP A 148 -19.25 -2.16 -13.63
N LEU A 149 -19.43 -1.63 -12.41
CA LEU A 149 -20.71 -1.62 -11.69
C LEU A 149 -21.37 -0.25 -11.78
N SER A 150 -22.70 -0.20 -11.75
CA SER A 150 -23.39 1.07 -11.48
C SER A 150 -23.07 1.54 -10.04
N PRO A 151 -23.15 2.86 -9.76
CA PRO A 151 -22.96 3.37 -8.40
C PRO A 151 -23.86 2.69 -7.37
N GLU A 152 -25.13 2.43 -7.71
CA GLU A 152 -26.09 1.78 -6.81
C GLU A 152 -25.73 0.31 -6.55
N GLU A 153 -25.24 -0.41 -7.57
CA GLU A 153 -24.79 -1.79 -7.41
C GLU A 153 -23.51 -1.88 -6.58
N ALA A 154 -22.58 -0.96 -6.79
CA ALA A 154 -21.36 -0.83 -6.00
C ALA A 154 -21.68 -0.55 -4.54
N GLU A 155 -22.54 0.44 -4.27
CA GLU A 155 -23.02 0.76 -2.93
C GLU A 155 -23.65 -0.46 -2.25
N ARG A 156 -24.61 -1.13 -2.91
CA ARG A 156 -25.28 -2.30 -2.34
C ARG A 156 -24.29 -3.41 -1.98
N LYS A 157 -23.38 -3.77 -2.90
CA LYS A 157 -22.37 -4.81 -2.65
C LYS A 157 -21.43 -4.44 -1.51
N GLU A 158 -20.98 -3.20 -1.44
CA GLU A 158 -20.10 -2.72 -0.37
C GLU A 158 -20.82 -2.79 0.98
N MET A 159 -22.05 -2.26 1.07
CA MET A 159 -22.87 -2.30 2.28
C MET A 159 -23.09 -3.74 2.76
N GLU A 160 -23.46 -4.65 1.85
CA GLU A 160 -23.66 -6.06 2.18
C GLU A 160 -22.37 -6.75 2.65
N SER A 161 -21.26 -6.51 1.94
CA SER A 161 -20.00 -7.21 2.17
C SER A 161 -19.21 -6.71 3.38
N CYS A 162 -19.38 -5.45 3.79
CA CYS A 162 -18.71 -4.83 4.94
C CYS A 162 -19.49 -4.94 6.27
N THR A 163 -20.79 -5.26 6.20
CA THR A 163 -21.67 -5.44 7.37
C THR A 163 -21.66 -6.89 7.85
N SER A 164 -21.39 -7.12 9.14
CA SER A 164 -21.43 -8.44 9.78
C SER A 164 -22.85 -8.93 10.03
N GLU A 165 -23.03 -10.23 10.28
CA GLU A 165 -24.36 -10.76 10.65
C GLU A 165 -24.88 -10.13 11.96
N ALA A 166 -24.03 -10.00 12.97
CA ALA A 166 -24.38 -9.38 14.25
C ALA A 166 -24.87 -7.92 14.12
N GLU A 167 -24.37 -7.18 13.13
CA GLU A 167 -24.81 -5.81 12.84
C GLU A 167 -26.16 -5.76 12.13
N ARG A 168 -26.50 -6.78 11.33
CA ARG A 168 -27.79 -6.88 10.63
C ARG A 168 -28.94 -7.18 11.59
N ASP A 169 -28.69 -8.04 12.58
CA ASP A 169 -29.71 -8.51 13.51
C ASP A 169 -30.02 -7.49 14.63
N GLY A 170 -29.36 -6.33 14.65
CA GLY A 170 -29.52 -5.31 15.69
C GLY A 170 -29.06 -5.76 17.08
N SER A 171 -28.47 -6.95 17.18
CA SER A 171 -27.99 -7.60 18.41
C SER A 171 -26.56 -7.18 18.79
N GLY A 172 -25.91 -6.38 17.95
CA GLY A 172 -24.58 -5.83 18.20
C GLY A 172 -24.54 -4.97 19.44
N ALA A 173 -24.16 -5.56 20.57
CA ALA A 173 -23.99 -4.89 21.85
C ALA A 173 -22.94 -3.77 21.81
N ASN A 174 -22.15 -3.62 20.73
CA ASN A 174 -21.25 -2.48 20.54
C ASN A 174 -21.16 -2.06 19.08
N LYS A 175 -21.51 -0.79 18.82
CA LYS A 175 -21.28 -0.19 17.51
C LYS A 175 -19.78 -0.08 17.28
N ARG A 176 -19.32 -0.42 16.07
CA ARG A 176 -17.95 -0.12 15.62
C ARG A 176 -17.66 1.37 15.85
N GLU A 177 -16.39 1.76 15.98
CA GLU A 177 -16.12 3.19 16.00
C GLU A 177 -16.54 3.81 14.68
N LYS A 178 -16.92 5.09 14.71
CA LYS A 178 -17.42 5.82 13.53
C LYS A 178 -16.57 5.62 12.28
N GLN A 179 -15.24 5.64 12.41
CA GLN A 179 -14.33 5.42 11.29
C GLN A 179 -14.52 4.06 10.60
N TYR A 180 -14.85 3.01 11.36
CA TYR A 180 -14.98 1.63 10.89
C TYR A 180 -16.43 1.19 10.64
N GLN A 181 -17.40 2.10 10.75
CA GLN A 181 -18.78 1.88 10.36
C GLN A 181 -18.94 2.02 8.85
N VAL A 182 -19.78 1.17 8.24
CA VAL A 182 -20.11 1.28 6.82
C VAL A 182 -21.11 2.43 6.63
N HIS A 183 -20.97 3.20 5.54
CA HIS A 183 -21.83 4.35 5.28
C HIS A 183 -22.26 4.39 3.80
N PRO A 184 -23.57 4.48 3.49
CA PRO A 184 -24.09 4.44 2.11
C PRO A 184 -23.43 5.46 1.17
N ALA A 185 -23.24 6.71 1.64
CA ALA A 185 -22.61 7.77 0.83
C ALA A 185 -21.18 7.47 0.37
N PHE A 186 -20.54 6.43 0.94
CA PHE A 186 -19.19 5.99 0.56
C PHE A 186 -19.18 4.51 0.16
N GLY A 187 -20.34 3.95 -0.20
CA GLY A 187 -20.47 2.56 -0.63
C GLY A 187 -19.85 2.32 -2.01
N ASP A 188 -19.92 3.29 -2.93
CA ASP A 188 -19.09 3.25 -4.13
C ASP A 188 -17.70 3.80 -3.83
N ARG A 189 -16.77 2.90 -3.51
CA ARG A 189 -15.38 3.26 -3.18
C ARG A 189 -14.59 3.88 -4.35
N ARG A 190 -15.15 3.90 -5.56
CA ARG A 190 -14.57 4.57 -6.74
C ARG A 190 -14.87 6.07 -6.77
N ASP A 191 -15.91 6.51 -6.07
CA ASP A 191 -16.34 7.90 -6.12
C ASP A 191 -15.32 8.85 -5.47
N GLY A 192 -15.05 9.98 -6.14
CA GLY A 192 -14.06 10.96 -5.71
C GLY A 192 -12.61 10.46 -5.75
N VAL A 193 -12.33 9.28 -6.35
CA VAL A 193 -10.99 8.70 -6.41
C VAL A 193 -10.44 8.67 -7.83
N ILE A 194 -9.37 9.46 -8.04
CA ILE A 194 -8.66 9.50 -9.31
C ILE A 194 -7.68 8.31 -9.32
N SER A 195 -8.07 7.18 -9.93
CA SER A 195 -7.18 6.04 -10.24
C SER A 195 -6.94 5.00 -9.12
N ALA A 196 -7.94 4.67 -8.29
CA ALA A 196 -7.83 3.52 -7.39
C ALA A 196 -8.68 2.33 -7.85
N ARG A 197 -8.00 1.23 -8.19
CA ARG A 197 -8.68 -0.04 -8.41
C ARG A 197 -9.44 -0.47 -7.18
N THR A 198 -10.69 -0.81 -7.40
CA THR A 198 -11.63 -1.20 -6.36
C THR A 198 -12.21 -2.57 -6.71
N TYR A 199 -12.16 -3.49 -5.75
CA TYR A 199 -12.72 -4.82 -5.85
C TYR A 199 -13.96 -4.91 -4.97
N PHE A 200 -15.12 -5.21 -5.56
CA PHE A 200 -16.34 -5.45 -4.79
C PHE A 200 -16.50 -6.94 -4.54
N TYR A 201 -16.66 -7.30 -3.26
CA TYR A 201 -16.88 -8.69 -2.89
C TYR A 201 -18.26 -9.14 -3.38
N ALA A 202 -18.30 -10.25 -4.11
CA ALA A 202 -19.54 -10.90 -4.53
C ALA A 202 -19.72 -12.25 -3.83
N ASN A 203 -18.68 -13.08 -3.86
CA ASN A 203 -18.61 -14.40 -3.22
C ASN A 203 -17.16 -14.93 -3.28
N GLU A 204 -16.91 -16.05 -2.62
CA GLU A 204 -15.61 -16.71 -2.58
C GLU A 204 -15.10 -17.14 -3.96
N ALA A 205 -15.96 -17.63 -4.85
CA ALA A 205 -15.57 -18.02 -6.21
C ALA A 205 -15.04 -16.82 -7.02
N LYS A 206 -15.60 -15.63 -6.79
CA LYS A 206 -15.08 -14.40 -7.39
C LYS A 206 -13.70 -14.04 -6.83
N CYS A 207 -13.46 -14.22 -5.54
CA CYS A 207 -12.12 -14.06 -4.94
C CYS A 207 -11.12 -15.08 -5.48
N ASP A 208 -11.56 -16.32 -5.76
CA ASP A 208 -10.72 -17.33 -6.40
C ASP A 208 -10.32 -16.92 -7.82
N ASN A 209 -11.28 -16.40 -8.62
CA ASN A 209 -10.99 -15.85 -9.95
C ASN A 209 -10.00 -14.66 -9.88
N TYR A 210 -10.13 -13.80 -8.86
CA TYR A 210 -9.15 -12.72 -8.63
C TYR A 210 -7.77 -13.29 -8.31
N MET A 211 -7.69 -14.29 -7.43
CA MET A 211 -6.44 -14.97 -7.12
C MET A 211 -5.81 -15.59 -8.37
N GLU A 212 -6.57 -16.26 -9.23
CA GLU A 212 -6.08 -16.84 -10.49
C GLU A 212 -5.46 -15.79 -11.42
N ASN A 213 -6.12 -14.64 -11.58
CA ASN A 213 -5.57 -13.53 -12.36
C ASN A 213 -4.26 -13.01 -11.75
N LEU A 214 -4.20 -12.87 -10.42
CA LEU A 214 -2.98 -12.45 -9.73
C LEU A 214 -1.85 -13.47 -9.85
N LEU A 215 -2.15 -14.77 -9.84
CA LEU A 215 -1.18 -15.85 -10.11
C LEU A 215 -0.61 -15.71 -11.53
N GLN A 216 -1.46 -15.45 -12.53
CA GLN A 216 -1.01 -15.18 -13.89
C GLN A 216 -0.14 -13.92 -13.98
N CYS A 217 -0.47 -12.85 -13.25
CA CYS A 217 0.37 -11.65 -13.19
C CYS A 217 1.74 -11.91 -12.54
N ILE A 218 1.80 -12.77 -11.52
CA ILE A 218 3.05 -13.22 -10.91
C ILE A 218 3.90 -13.98 -11.94
N GLU A 219 3.31 -14.92 -12.67
CA GLU A 219 4.01 -15.66 -13.73
C GLU A 219 4.51 -14.75 -14.85
N ALA A 220 3.68 -13.78 -15.28
CA ALA A 220 4.05 -12.78 -16.26
C ALA A 220 5.25 -11.95 -15.80
N SER A 221 5.25 -11.52 -14.54
CA SER A 221 6.34 -10.73 -13.94
C SER A 221 7.65 -11.53 -13.89
N GLY A 222 7.57 -12.80 -13.49
CA GLY A 222 8.71 -13.71 -13.41
C GLY A 222 9.29 -14.04 -14.79
N GLY A 223 8.42 -14.27 -15.78
CA GLY A 223 8.83 -14.53 -17.16
C GLY A 223 9.36 -13.30 -17.92
N ALA A 224 8.98 -12.08 -17.50
CA ALA A 224 9.38 -10.86 -18.20
C ALA A 224 10.82 -10.41 -17.85
N SER A 225 11.20 -10.47 -16.57
CA SER A 225 12.53 -10.05 -16.12
C SER A 225 12.79 -10.41 -14.66
N ASP A 226 14.04 -10.76 -14.35
CA ASP A 226 14.53 -10.86 -12.97
C ASP A 226 14.26 -9.61 -12.15
N GLY A 227 13.81 -9.81 -10.91
CA GLY A 227 13.55 -8.72 -9.98
C GLY A 227 12.31 -7.89 -10.33
N GLY A 228 11.31 -8.49 -10.99
CA GLY A 228 9.98 -7.90 -11.10
C GLY A 228 9.27 -7.77 -9.74
N PHE A 229 8.22 -6.97 -9.72
CA PHE A 229 7.21 -6.95 -8.66
C PHE A 229 5.85 -7.29 -9.25
N SER A 230 4.96 -7.80 -8.40
CA SER A 230 3.52 -7.83 -8.67
C SER A 230 2.78 -7.21 -7.49
N ALA A 231 1.88 -6.28 -7.77
CA ALA A 231 1.05 -5.63 -6.78
C ALA A 231 -0.26 -6.40 -6.57
N ILE A 232 -0.71 -6.50 -5.32
CA ILE A 232 -1.98 -7.12 -4.93
C ILE A 232 -2.73 -6.24 -3.92
N LYS A 233 -4.06 -6.30 -3.93
CA LYS A 233 -4.94 -5.67 -2.94
C LYS A 233 -5.64 -6.73 -2.12
N LEU A 234 -5.77 -6.54 -0.81
CA LEU A 234 -6.36 -7.54 0.09
C LEU A 234 -7.88 -7.62 -0.07
N THR A 235 -8.55 -6.52 -0.42
CA THR A 235 -9.99 -6.53 -0.72
C THR A 235 -10.34 -7.41 -1.93
N ALA A 236 -9.38 -7.76 -2.80
CA ALA A 236 -9.59 -8.73 -3.87
C ALA A 236 -9.65 -10.20 -3.38
N LEU A 237 -9.08 -10.48 -2.20
CA LEU A 237 -8.80 -11.84 -1.72
C LEU A 237 -9.84 -12.39 -0.75
N GLY A 238 -10.83 -11.60 -0.35
CA GLY A 238 -11.89 -12.07 0.52
C GLY A 238 -12.84 -10.95 0.92
N ARG A 239 -13.76 -11.28 1.84
CA ARG A 239 -14.78 -10.35 2.29
C ARG A 239 -14.17 -9.20 3.12
N PRO A 240 -14.43 -7.93 2.78
CA PRO A 240 -13.83 -6.77 3.44
C PRO A 240 -14.31 -6.53 4.89
N GLN A 241 -15.46 -7.08 5.30
CA GLN A 241 -15.95 -7.01 6.69
C GLN A 241 -14.89 -7.44 7.71
N PHE A 242 -14.11 -8.49 7.42
CA PHE A 242 -13.01 -8.93 8.30
C PHE A 242 -11.95 -7.85 8.46
N LEU A 243 -11.53 -7.20 7.36
CA LEU A 243 -10.51 -6.14 7.40
C LEU A 243 -10.99 -4.93 8.19
N LEU A 244 -12.26 -4.56 8.08
CA LEU A 244 -12.86 -3.47 8.87
C LEU A 244 -12.87 -3.80 10.36
N GLN A 245 -13.42 -4.96 10.73
CA GLN A 245 -13.50 -5.36 12.13
C GLN A 245 -12.11 -5.50 12.74
N PHE A 246 -11.19 -6.14 12.04
CA PHE A 246 -9.83 -6.28 12.54
C PHE A 246 -9.09 -4.93 12.62
N SER A 247 -9.42 -3.97 11.75
CA SER A 247 -8.85 -2.62 11.84
C SER A 247 -9.40 -1.81 13.03
N ASP A 248 -10.71 -1.90 13.30
CA ASP A 248 -11.34 -1.29 14.48
C ASP A 248 -10.67 -1.78 15.75
N VAL A 249 -10.54 -3.08 15.85
CA VAL A 249 -9.84 -3.81 16.91
C VAL A 249 -8.43 -3.31 17.16
N LEU A 250 -7.59 -3.31 16.12
CA LEU A 250 -6.17 -2.95 16.24
C LEU A 250 -6.05 -1.49 16.69
N THR A 251 -6.96 -0.64 16.22
CA THR A 251 -6.98 0.78 16.55
C THR A 251 -7.42 1.03 17.99
N ARG A 252 -8.51 0.39 18.44
CA ARG A 252 -8.95 0.48 19.84
C ARG A 252 -7.88 -0.06 20.79
N TRP A 253 -7.24 -1.18 20.44
CA TRP A 253 -6.16 -1.77 21.22
C TRP A 253 -4.97 -0.82 21.38
N ARG A 254 -4.57 -0.16 20.29
CA ARG A 254 -3.51 0.85 20.30
C ARG A 254 -3.90 2.10 21.08
N ARG A 255 -5.14 2.59 20.92
CA ARG A 255 -5.63 3.76 21.69
C ARG A 255 -5.66 3.47 23.19
N PHE A 256 -6.06 2.26 23.58
CA PHE A 256 -6.01 1.86 24.99
C PHE A 256 -4.57 1.91 25.53
N PHE A 257 -3.59 1.41 24.78
CA PHE A 257 -2.18 1.57 25.16
C PHE A 257 -1.78 3.04 25.34
N HIS A 258 -2.16 3.92 24.41
CA HIS A 258 -1.84 5.35 24.51
C HIS A 258 -2.57 6.04 25.67
N GLN A 259 -3.78 5.62 26.02
CA GLN A 259 -4.48 6.09 27.21
C GLN A 259 -3.71 5.69 28.47
N MET A 260 -3.28 4.44 28.58
CA MET A 260 -2.47 3.97 29.70
C MET A 260 -1.12 4.68 29.77
N ALA A 261 -0.52 4.98 28.62
CA ALA A 261 0.69 5.79 28.52
C ALA A 261 0.48 7.21 29.07
N ALA A 262 -0.65 7.84 28.73
CA ALA A 262 -0.98 9.16 29.24
C ALA A 262 -1.16 9.18 30.76
N GLU A 263 -1.84 8.17 31.33
CA GLU A 263 -1.99 8.02 32.78
C GLU A 263 -0.64 7.85 33.51
N GLN A 264 0.35 7.25 32.85
CA GLN A 264 1.72 7.11 33.36
C GLN A 264 2.64 8.29 33.02
N GLY A 265 2.10 9.41 32.54
CA GLY A 265 2.89 10.60 32.21
C GLY A 265 3.80 10.45 30.98
N GLN A 266 3.53 9.45 30.13
CA GLN A 266 4.27 9.17 28.89
C GLN A 266 3.64 9.85 27.66
N ALA A 267 2.64 10.72 27.85
CA ALA A 267 1.97 11.41 26.76
C ALA A 267 2.95 12.20 25.87
N GLY A 268 2.80 12.10 24.55
CA GLY A 268 3.60 12.85 23.58
C GLY A 268 4.99 12.27 23.28
N ARG A 269 5.37 11.14 23.88
CA ARG A 269 6.58 10.41 23.46
C ARG A 269 6.36 9.74 22.10
N ALA A 270 7.46 9.50 21.38
CA ALA A 270 7.40 8.72 20.15
C ALA A 270 6.89 7.30 20.45
N ALA A 271 6.14 6.71 19.52
CA ALA A 271 5.49 5.42 19.75
C ALA A 271 6.50 4.30 20.10
N VAL A 272 7.67 4.31 19.46
CA VAL A 272 8.78 3.35 19.72
C VAL A 272 9.44 3.53 21.10
N ASP A 273 9.33 4.71 21.71
CA ASP A 273 9.98 5.05 22.99
C ASP A 273 9.01 4.97 24.18
N THR A 274 7.72 4.78 23.91
CA THR A 274 6.70 4.69 24.94
C THR A 274 6.78 3.35 25.65
N LYS A 275 7.01 3.37 26.97
CA LYS A 275 7.05 2.18 27.83
C LYS A 275 6.09 2.37 29.00
N LEU A 276 5.35 1.32 29.31
CA LEU A 276 4.43 1.26 30.44
C LEU A 276 5.01 0.37 31.53
N GLU A 277 4.99 0.86 32.76
CA GLU A 277 5.25 0.05 33.94
C GLU A 277 4.12 -0.96 34.11
N VAL A 278 4.48 -2.24 34.16
CA VAL A 278 3.51 -3.34 34.14
C VAL A 278 2.69 -3.36 35.41
N ALA A 279 3.30 -3.13 36.58
CA ALA A 279 2.57 -3.05 37.84
C ALA A 279 1.47 -1.99 37.81
N VAL A 280 1.77 -0.81 37.26
CA VAL A 280 0.80 0.28 37.13
C VAL A 280 -0.29 -0.07 36.12
N LEU A 281 0.08 -0.69 35.00
CA LEU A 281 -0.85 -1.18 33.99
C LEU A 281 -1.80 -2.24 34.55
N GLN A 282 -1.27 -3.22 35.30
CA GLN A 282 -2.06 -4.27 35.94
C GLN A 282 -3.06 -3.69 36.95
N ASP A 283 -2.62 -2.72 37.76
CA ASP A 283 -3.48 -2.03 38.71
C ASP A 283 -4.55 -1.18 38.01
N SER A 284 -4.22 -0.47 36.93
CA SER A 284 -5.19 0.28 36.12
C SER A 284 -6.23 -0.65 35.50
N ILE A 285 -5.80 -1.76 34.90
CA ILE A 285 -6.69 -2.77 34.31
C ILE A 285 -7.60 -3.38 35.40
N ALA A 286 -7.05 -3.75 36.56
CA ALA A 286 -7.82 -4.28 37.67
C ALA A 286 -8.83 -3.27 38.24
N LYS A 287 -8.44 -1.99 38.38
CA LYS A 287 -9.32 -0.91 38.85
C LYS A 287 -10.49 -0.65 37.90
N MET A 288 -10.26 -0.79 36.60
CA MET A 288 -11.33 -0.69 35.60
C MET A 288 -12.26 -1.92 35.62
N GLY A 289 -11.98 -2.94 36.44
CA GLY A 289 -12.75 -4.18 36.45
C GLY A 289 -12.63 -4.98 35.16
N ILE A 290 -11.57 -4.72 34.38
CA ILE A 290 -11.37 -5.29 33.03
C ILE A 290 -11.15 -6.80 33.13
N ALA A 291 -10.21 -7.26 33.96
CA ALA A 291 -9.94 -8.68 34.15
C ALA A 291 -9.56 -8.95 35.60
N SER A 292 -9.68 -10.20 36.04
CA SER A 292 -9.21 -10.58 37.38
C SER A 292 -7.69 -10.46 37.46
N ARG A 293 -7.15 -10.16 38.64
CA ARG A 293 -5.70 -10.02 38.84
C ARG A 293 -4.92 -11.25 38.36
N ALA A 294 -5.49 -12.45 38.56
CA ALA A 294 -4.93 -13.71 38.08
C ALA A 294 -4.90 -13.82 36.54
N GLU A 295 -5.94 -13.34 35.85
CA GLU A 295 -5.95 -13.31 34.38
C GLU A 295 -4.92 -12.30 33.84
N ILE A 296 -4.83 -11.12 34.45
CA ILE A 296 -3.90 -10.07 34.05
C ILE A 296 -2.45 -10.51 34.25
N GLU A 297 -2.12 -11.16 35.37
CA GLU A 297 -0.79 -11.71 35.63
C GLU A 297 -0.37 -12.72 34.54
N GLY A 298 -1.32 -13.52 34.03
CA GLY A 298 -1.08 -14.45 32.92
C GLY A 298 -0.86 -13.78 31.55
N TRP A 299 -1.19 -12.49 31.39
CA TRP A 299 -0.95 -11.78 30.12
C TRP A 299 0.49 -11.33 29.95
N PHE A 300 1.15 -11.05 31.06
CA PHE A 300 2.49 -10.48 31.09
C PHE A 300 3.45 -11.53 31.66
N THR A 301 3.81 -12.51 30.83
CA THR A 301 4.74 -13.57 31.21
C THR A 301 6.19 -13.09 31.04
N PRO A 302 7.18 -13.75 31.66
CA PRO A 302 8.59 -13.40 31.47
C PRO A 302 9.03 -13.40 30.01
N GLU A 303 8.39 -14.22 29.16
CA GLU A 303 8.63 -14.28 27.72
C GLU A 303 8.16 -13.02 26.98
N THR A 304 7.10 -12.35 27.44
CA THR A 304 6.58 -11.11 26.83
C THR A 304 7.12 -9.83 27.47
N LEU A 305 7.58 -9.89 28.72
CA LEU A 305 8.03 -8.72 29.51
C LEU A 305 9.51 -8.38 29.37
N GLY A 306 10.33 -9.32 28.92
CA GLY A 306 11.78 -9.21 29.08
C GLY A 306 12.19 -8.99 30.54
N VAL A 307 13.37 -8.42 30.76
CA VAL A 307 13.97 -8.25 32.10
C VAL A 307 13.58 -6.92 32.78
N SER A 308 12.88 -6.02 32.08
CA SER A 308 12.74 -4.60 32.47
C SER A 308 11.44 -4.23 33.18
N GLY A 309 10.52 -5.18 33.45
CA GLY A 309 9.25 -4.90 34.14
C GLY A 309 8.32 -3.92 33.41
N THR A 310 8.60 -3.66 32.13
CA THR A 310 7.95 -2.65 31.30
C THR A 310 7.46 -3.28 30.00
N VAL A 311 6.41 -2.71 29.42
CA VAL A 311 5.80 -3.15 28.16
C VAL A 311 5.77 -1.97 27.20
N ASP A 312 6.31 -2.13 26.00
CA ASP A 312 6.12 -1.17 24.92
C ASP A 312 4.99 -1.57 23.97
N LEU A 313 4.75 -0.74 22.95
CA LEU A 313 3.64 -0.96 22.02
C LEU A 313 3.80 -2.25 21.19
N LEU A 314 5.03 -2.71 20.92
CA LEU A 314 5.25 -3.94 20.17
C LEU A 314 4.95 -5.16 21.04
N ASP A 315 5.42 -5.15 22.29
CA ASP A 315 5.10 -6.19 23.27
C ASP A 315 3.57 -6.24 23.49
N TRP A 316 2.93 -5.08 23.62
CA TRP A 316 1.48 -4.93 23.73
C TRP A 316 0.72 -5.50 22.53
N ASN A 317 1.21 -5.28 21.30
CA ASN A 317 0.59 -5.83 20.09
C ASN A 317 0.78 -7.35 19.99
N SER A 318 1.88 -7.91 20.51
CA SER A 318 2.09 -9.36 20.56
C SER A 318 1.06 -10.09 21.43
N LEU A 319 0.44 -9.39 22.39
CA LEU A 319 -0.65 -9.94 23.20
C LEU A 319 -1.90 -10.24 22.38
N ILE A 320 -2.11 -9.56 21.25
CA ILE A 320 -3.17 -9.94 20.32
C ILE A 320 -2.85 -11.30 19.70
N ASP A 321 -1.60 -11.54 19.30
CA ASP A 321 -1.20 -12.82 18.68
C ASP A 321 -1.33 -14.00 19.64
N SER A 322 -0.89 -13.86 20.88
CA SER A 322 -1.02 -14.93 21.88
C SER A 322 -2.49 -15.27 22.16
N ARG A 323 -3.38 -14.28 22.06
CA ARG A 323 -4.84 -14.43 22.18
C ARG A 323 -5.52 -14.89 20.88
N THR A 324 -4.86 -14.81 19.71
CA THR A 324 -5.44 -15.26 18.43
C THR A 324 -5.54 -16.79 18.30
N ARG A 325 -5.02 -17.57 19.27
CA ARG A 325 -5.43 -18.97 19.43
C ARG A 325 -6.86 -19.01 19.97
N LEU A 326 -7.80 -18.97 19.01
CA LEU A 326 -9.26 -19.09 19.13
C LEU A 326 -9.96 -17.75 19.41
N SER A 327 -10.87 -17.40 18.50
CA SER A 327 -11.85 -16.31 18.45
C SER A 327 -12.68 -16.03 19.72
N ARG A 328 -12.40 -16.72 20.84
CA ARG A 328 -13.19 -16.69 22.08
C ARG A 328 -12.64 -15.78 23.18
N HIS A 329 -11.40 -15.29 23.07
CA HIS A 329 -10.72 -14.56 24.16
C HIS A 329 -10.19 -13.17 23.81
N LEU A 330 -10.45 -12.69 22.59
CA LEU A 330 -10.08 -11.34 22.23
C LEU A 330 -11.12 -10.40 22.81
N VAL A 331 -10.70 -9.55 23.74
CA VAL A 331 -11.53 -8.54 24.42
C VAL A 331 -10.82 -7.19 24.39
N VAL A 332 -11.53 -6.13 24.01
CA VAL A 332 -11.02 -4.75 24.07
C VAL A 332 -11.79 -3.98 25.13
N PRO A 333 -11.11 -3.18 25.96
CA PRO A 333 -11.79 -2.22 26.83
C PRO A 333 -12.53 -1.17 26.00
N ASN A 334 -13.81 -0.97 26.25
CA ASN A 334 -14.55 0.15 25.71
C ASN A 334 -14.52 1.30 26.71
N VAL A 335 -13.93 2.41 26.27
CA VAL A 335 -13.70 3.61 27.08
C VAL A 335 -15.01 4.32 27.43
N GLN A 336 -16.07 4.17 26.62
CA GLN A 336 -17.37 4.79 26.85
C GLN A 336 -18.20 3.98 27.86
N THR A 337 -18.15 2.65 27.78
CA THR A 337 -18.92 1.76 28.66
C THR A 337 -18.15 1.37 29.92
N GLY A 338 -16.82 1.53 29.92
CA GLY A 338 -15.95 1.08 31.00
C GLY A 338 -15.87 -0.45 31.13
N GLN A 339 -16.33 -1.20 30.13
CA GLN A 339 -16.40 -2.66 30.15
C GLN A 339 -15.51 -3.29 29.09
N LEU A 340 -15.15 -4.56 29.30
CA LEU A 340 -14.56 -5.40 28.25
C LEU A 340 -15.61 -5.87 27.28
N GLU A 341 -15.29 -5.73 26.01
CA GLU A 341 -16.14 -6.16 24.92
C GLU A 341 -15.38 -7.17 24.09
N PRO A 342 -16.02 -8.27 23.66
CA PRO A 342 -15.45 -9.13 22.65
C PRO A 342 -14.98 -8.28 21.46
N LEU A 343 -13.68 -8.33 21.25
CA LEU A 343 -12.91 -7.59 20.25
C LEU A 343 -13.45 -7.90 18.85
N LEU A 344 -13.94 -9.13 18.67
CA LEU A 344 -14.78 -9.51 17.56
C LEU A 344 -16.13 -9.89 18.15
N SER A 345 -17.22 -9.26 17.70
CA SER A 345 -18.53 -9.89 17.78
C SER A 345 -18.36 -11.32 17.28
N ARG A 346 -18.85 -12.35 18.00
CA ARG A 346 -18.63 -13.75 17.64
C ARG A 346 -18.78 -13.91 16.13
N PHE A 347 -17.67 -14.13 15.44
CA PHE A 347 -17.70 -14.43 14.03
C PHE A 347 -18.62 -15.63 13.86
N THR A 348 -19.51 -15.56 12.87
CA THR A 348 -20.24 -16.77 12.49
C THR A 348 -19.25 -17.78 11.93
N GLU A 349 -19.61 -19.06 11.92
CA GLU A 349 -18.74 -20.10 11.35
C GLU A 349 -18.35 -19.76 9.90
N GLU A 350 -19.29 -19.16 9.16
CA GLU A 350 -19.06 -18.69 7.80
C GLU A 350 -18.05 -17.52 7.77
N GLU A 351 -18.21 -16.50 8.60
CA GLU A 351 -17.25 -15.37 8.66
C GLU A 351 -15.83 -15.84 9.04
N GLU A 352 -15.71 -16.79 9.96
CA GLU A 352 -14.41 -17.39 10.31
C GLU A 352 -13.80 -18.16 9.12
N GLN A 353 -14.62 -18.88 8.34
CA GLN A 353 -14.16 -19.54 7.13
C GLN A 353 -13.75 -18.53 6.04
N GLN A 354 -14.50 -17.44 5.85
CA GLN A 354 -14.17 -16.36 4.91
C GLN A 354 -12.82 -15.73 5.24
N MET A 355 -12.58 -15.44 6.53
CA MET A 355 -11.27 -14.99 7.03
C MET A 355 -10.16 -16.00 6.68
N LYS A 356 -10.35 -17.29 7.01
CA LYS A 356 -9.36 -18.35 6.72
C LYS A 356 -9.05 -18.43 5.23
N ARG A 357 -10.06 -18.33 4.36
CA ARG A 357 -9.87 -18.35 2.90
C ARG A 357 -9.06 -17.15 2.42
N MET A 358 -9.32 -15.94 2.92
CA MET A 358 -8.50 -14.77 2.60
C MET A 358 -7.02 -14.99 2.95
N LEU A 359 -6.73 -15.49 4.15
CA LEU A 359 -5.36 -15.77 4.60
C LEU A 359 -4.70 -16.88 3.76
N GLN A 360 -5.46 -17.91 3.37
CA GLN A 360 -4.98 -18.98 2.49
C GLN A 360 -4.62 -18.42 1.09
N ARG A 361 -5.46 -17.56 0.50
CA ARG A 361 -5.15 -16.93 -0.80
C ARG A 361 -3.89 -16.07 -0.74
N MET A 362 -3.71 -15.31 0.35
CA MET A 362 -2.47 -14.55 0.58
C MET A 362 -1.24 -15.47 0.62
N ASP A 363 -1.33 -16.61 1.32
CA ASP A 363 -0.26 -17.60 1.43
C ASP A 363 0.08 -18.24 0.08
N VAL A 364 -0.93 -18.62 -0.70
CA VAL A 364 -0.78 -19.19 -2.05
C VAL A 364 -0.06 -18.20 -2.97
N LEU A 365 -0.48 -16.94 -3.00
CA LEU A 365 0.16 -15.91 -3.82
C LEU A 365 1.62 -15.69 -3.42
N ALA A 366 1.91 -15.62 -2.12
CA ALA A 366 3.29 -15.44 -1.63
C ALA A 366 4.21 -16.61 -1.98
N LYS A 367 3.71 -17.85 -1.85
CA LYS A 367 4.45 -19.05 -2.27
C LYS A 367 4.73 -19.04 -3.77
N LYS A 368 3.70 -18.79 -4.59
CA LYS A 368 3.85 -18.72 -6.05
C LYS A 368 4.85 -17.65 -6.47
N ALA A 369 4.78 -16.46 -5.86
CA ALA A 369 5.71 -15.39 -6.16
C ALA A 369 7.15 -15.76 -5.80
N LYS A 370 7.34 -16.49 -4.68
CA LYS A 370 8.66 -16.95 -4.25
C LYS A 370 9.25 -17.96 -5.24
N GLU A 371 8.43 -18.90 -5.70
CA GLU A 371 8.77 -19.86 -6.76
C GLU A 371 9.13 -19.16 -8.08
N ALA A 372 8.36 -18.15 -8.46
CA ALA A 372 8.58 -17.37 -9.68
C ALA A 372 9.73 -16.33 -9.57
N GLY A 373 10.32 -16.14 -8.39
CA GLY A 373 11.37 -15.14 -8.16
C GLY A 373 10.88 -13.68 -8.23
N VAL A 374 9.58 -13.45 -8.00
CA VAL A 374 8.90 -12.15 -8.10
C VAL A 374 8.61 -11.61 -6.72
N ARG A 375 8.88 -10.33 -6.47
CA ARG A 375 8.54 -9.70 -5.18
C ARG A 375 7.08 -9.31 -5.15
N LEU A 376 6.41 -9.52 -4.01
CA LEU A 376 5.02 -9.07 -3.85
C LEU A 376 4.95 -7.74 -3.14
N MET A 377 4.06 -6.91 -3.64
CA MET A 377 3.76 -5.60 -3.09
C MET A 377 2.30 -5.57 -2.68
N ILE A 378 2.07 -5.44 -1.38
CA ILE A 378 0.71 -5.27 -0.87
C ILE A 378 0.36 -3.79 -0.98
N ASP A 379 -0.60 -3.47 -1.83
CA ASP A 379 -1.04 -2.09 -2.01
C ASP A 379 -1.85 -1.64 -0.80
N ALA A 380 -1.66 -0.37 -0.44
CA ALA A 380 -2.49 0.27 0.54
C ALA A 380 -3.88 0.60 -0.04
N GLU A 381 -4.88 0.60 0.82
CA GLU A 381 -6.28 0.86 0.48
C GLU A 381 -6.82 2.01 1.35
N GLN A 382 -8.13 2.09 1.57
CA GLN A 382 -8.71 3.12 2.43
C GLN A 382 -8.24 2.99 3.89
N SER A 383 -8.19 4.13 4.60
CA SER A 383 -7.65 4.25 5.96
C SER A 383 -8.30 3.30 6.96
N TYR A 384 -9.58 2.97 6.76
CA TYR A 384 -10.37 2.08 7.60
C TYR A 384 -10.12 0.58 7.36
N PHE A 385 -9.42 0.20 6.28
CA PHE A 385 -8.91 -1.17 6.08
C PHE A 385 -7.42 -1.29 6.41
N GLN A 386 -6.69 -0.17 6.38
CA GLN A 386 -5.24 -0.15 6.35
C GLN A 386 -4.56 -0.77 7.60
N PRO A 387 -5.09 -0.65 8.83
CA PRO A 387 -4.49 -1.32 10.00
C PRO A 387 -4.46 -2.84 9.85
N ALA A 388 -5.57 -3.47 9.45
CA ALA A 388 -5.61 -4.92 9.20
C ALA A 388 -4.70 -5.32 8.04
N ILE A 389 -4.74 -4.57 6.93
CA ILE A 389 -3.88 -4.85 5.76
C ILE A 389 -2.39 -4.81 6.16
N SER A 390 -2.00 -3.79 6.92
CA SER A 390 -0.61 -3.61 7.37
C SER A 390 -0.20 -4.77 8.29
N ARG A 391 -1.05 -5.12 9.27
CA ARG A 391 -0.78 -6.23 10.20
C ARG A 391 -0.61 -7.56 9.47
N LEU A 392 -1.53 -7.91 8.59
CA LEU A 392 -1.46 -9.16 7.80
C LEU A 392 -0.24 -9.18 6.88
N THR A 393 0.14 -8.02 6.34
CA THR A 393 1.35 -7.90 5.52
C THR A 393 2.62 -8.15 6.33
N LEU A 394 2.71 -7.65 7.57
CA LEU A 394 3.86 -7.89 8.45
C LEU A 394 4.00 -9.36 8.79
N GLU A 395 2.91 -10.08 9.05
CA GLU A 395 2.96 -11.54 9.26
C GLU A 395 3.51 -12.28 8.04
N MET A 396 3.18 -11.80 6.83
CA MET A 396 3.78 -12.31 5.60
C MET A 396 5.25 -11.93 5.46
N GLN A 397 5.67 -10.73 5.86
CA GLN A 397 7.09 -10.36 5.89
C GLN A 397 7.87 -11.25 6.86
N ARG A 398 7.38 -11.44 8.08
CA ARG A 398 7.98 -12.32 9.09
C ARG A 398 8.23 -13.73 8.57
N ARG A 399 7.28 -14.29 7.81
CA ARG A 399 7.36 -15.64 7.25
C ARG A 399 8.24 -15.76 6.01
N PHE A 400 8.24 -14.75 5.13
CA PHE A 400 8.85 -14.86 3.79
C PHE A 400 10.13 -14.03 3.60
N ASN A 401 10.33 -12.96 4.37
CA ASN A 401 11.47 -12.05 4.24
C ASN A 401 12.66 -12.46 5.13
N VAL A 402 13.16 -13.69 4.96
CA VAL A 402 14.29 -14.18 5.75
C VAL A 402 15.60 -13.51 5.29
N ASP A 403 16.10 -13.86 4.10
CA ASP A 403 17.41 -13.38 3.62
C ASP A 403 17.37 -12.01 2.92
N LYS A 404 16.19 -11.62 2.42
CA LYS A 404 15.97 -10.39 1.66
C LYS A 404 14.51 -9.97 1.72
N PRO A 405 14.21 -8.67 1.58
CA PRO A 405 12.82 -8.22 1.42
C PRO A 405 12.18 -8.83 0.17
N PHE A 406 11.06 -9.51 0.38
CA PHE A 406 10.34 -10.25 -0.64
C PHE A 406 8.88 -9.79 -0.73
N ILE A 407 8.20 -9.72 0.42
CA ILE A 407 6.92 -9.06 0.63
C ILE A 407 7.17 -7.61 1.05
N PHE A 408 6.43 -6.68 0.47
CA PHE A 408 6.52 -5.24 0.75
C PHE A 408 5.17 -4.71 1.22
N ASN A 409 5.17 -3.96 2.33
CA ASN A 409 4.02 -3.19 2.79
C ASN A 409 4.03 -1.78 2.18
N THR A 410 2.85 -1.23 1.88
CA THR A 410 2.71 0.13 1.35
C THR A 410 2.28 1.08 2.46
N PHE A 411 3.09 2.09 2.76
CA PHE A 411 2.80 3.12 3.75
C PHE A 411 2.36 4.42 3.07
N GLN A 412 1.20 4.95 3.48
CA GLN A 412 0.62 6.15 2.90
C GLN A 412 0.96 7.37 3.77
N CYS A 413 1.90 8.19 3.32
CA CYS A 413 2.41 9.36 4.04
C CYS A 413 1.45 10.55 4.11
N TYR A 414 0.27 10.47 3.50
CA TYR A 414 -0.82 11.40 3.77
C TYR A 414 -1.48 11.16 5.13
N LEU A 415 -1.32 9.98 5.75
CA LEU A 415 -1.85 9.71 7.08
C LEU A 415 -0.98 10.37 8.15
N LYS A 416 -1.61 10.83 9.24
CA LYS A 416 -0.92 11.41 10.40
C LYS A 416 0.01 10.40 11.08
N ASP A 417 -0.36 9.12 11.11
CA ASP A 417 0.36 8.06 11.81
C ASP A 417 1.45 7.38 10.95
N ALA A 418 1.66 7.81 9.71
CA ALA A 418 2.51 7.10 8.75
C ALA A 418 3.95 6.89 9.24
N TYR A 419 4.54 7.91 9.90
CA TYR A 419 5.89 7.82 10.44
C TYR A 419 5.99 6.86 11.63
N ASP A 420 5.01 6.91 12.53
CA ASP A 420 5.00 6.04 13.70
C ASP A 420 4.81 4.58 13.27
N ASN A 421 3.91 4.33 12.30
CA ASN A 421 3.68 2.99 11.77
C ASN A 421 4.94 2.41 11.12
N VAL A 422 5.62 3.16 10.24
CA VAL A 422 6.82 2.63 9.57
C VAL A 422 7.96 2.40 10.56
N THR A 423 8.12 3.26 11.58
CA THR A 423 9.19 3.11 12.57
C THR A 423 8.95 1.95 13.54
N LEU A 424 7.71 1.77 14.00
CA LEU A 424 7.31 0.62 14.81
C LEU A 424 7.51 -0.69 14.05
N ASP A 425 7.05 -0.77 12.80
CA ASP A 425 7.14 -1.99 12.00
C ASP A 425 8.58 -2.37 11.68
N MET A 426 9.44 -1.37 11.43
CA MET A 426 10.87 -1.60 11.27
C MET A 426 11.53 -2.09 12.56
N GLU A 427 11.13 -1.55 13.72
CA GLU A 427 11.67 -1.96 15.02
C GLU A 427 11.24 -3.40 15.34
N LEU A 428 10.00 -3.76 15.03
CA LEU A 428 9.52 -5.14 15.13
C LEU A 428 10.36 -6.08 14.27
N ALA A 429 10.61 -5.72 13.01
CA ALA A 429 11.45 -6.49 12.09
C ALA A 429 12.86 -6.72 12.65
N ARG A 430 13.44 -5.68 13.25
CA ARG A 430 14.77 -5.74 13.86
C ARG A 430 14.80 -6.64 15.09
N ARG A 431 13.79 -6.55 15.96
CA ARG A 431 13.69 -7.38 17.19
C ARG A 431 13.55 -8.86 16.85
N GLU A 432 12.76 -9.18 15.83
CA GLU A 432 12.48 -10.55 15.45
C GLU A 432 13.45 -11.13 14.40
N GLY A 433 14.29 -10.30 13.79
CA GLY A 433 15.38 -10.73 12.93
C GLY A 433 14.99 -11.06 11.48
N TRP A 434 13.99 -10.39 10.92
CA TRP A 434 13.59 -10.54 9.50
C TRP A 434 13.77 -9.26 8.69
N CYS A 435 13.86 -9.39 7.36
CA CYS A 435 14.13 -8.28 6.45
C CYS A 435 12.89 -7.41 6.20
N PHE A 436 12.92 -6.16 6.61
CA PHE A 436 11.81 -5.22 6.39
C PHE A 436 11.68 -4.78 4.92
N GLY A 437 10.47 -4.84 4.37
CA GLY A 437 10.13 -4.37 3.02
C GLY A 437 9.05 -3.28 3.04
N ALA A 438 9.36 -2.09 2.52
CA ALA A 438 8.42 -0.98 2.47
C ALA A 438 8.39 -0.27 1.11
N LYS A 439 7.19 0.14 0.70
CA LYS A 439 6.91 1.12 -0.35
C LYS A 439 6.30 2.34 0.31
N LEU A 440 6.95 3.50 0.16
CA LEU A 440 6.39 4.76 0.66
C LEU A 440 5.64 5.44 -0.48
N VAL A 441 4.40 5.86 -0.22
CA VAL A 441 3.58 6.67 -1.15
C VAL A 441 3.03 7.89 -0.41
N ARG A 442 2.52 8.88 -1.14
CA ARG A 442 1.70 9.93 -0.50
C ARG A 442 0.33 9.36 -0.12
N GLY A 443 -0.47 8.98 -1.10
CA GLY A 443 -1.81 8.41 -0.91
C GLY A 443 -2.66 8.66 -2.14
N ALA A 444 -3.71 7.87 -2.34
CA ALA A 444 -4.62 7.97 -3.49
C ALA A 444 -6.05 8.41 -3.11
N TYR A 445 -6.40 8.36 -1.82
CA TYR A 445 -7.79 8.49 -1.34
C TYR A 445 -8.04 9.82 -0.61
N MET A 446 -7.18 10.83 -0.77
CA MET A 446 -7.16 12.02 0.12
C MET A 446 -8.49 12.78 0.19
N ALA A 447 -9.17 12.97 -0.94
CA ALA A 447 -10.45 13.69 -1.00
C ALA A 447 -11.55 12.87 -0.31
N GLN A 448 -11.73 11.61 -0.74
CA GLN A 448 -12.70 10.67 -0.18
C GLN A 448 -12.54 10.50 1.35
N GLU A 449 -11.30 10.39 1.86
CA GLU A 449 -11.06 10.27 3.31
C GLU A 449 -11.50 11.51 4.11
N ARG A 450 -11.27 12.70 3.55
CA ARG A 450 -11.64 13.97 4.17
C ARG A 450 -13.17 14.12 4.22
N ASP A 451 -13.82 13.88 3.09
CA ASP A 451 -15.27 13.99 2.96
C ASP A 451 -15.97 12.98 3.88
N ARG A 452 -15.43 11.77 3.96
CA ARG A 452 -15.92 10.71 4.86
C ARG A 452 -15.76 11.05 6.34
N ALA A 453 -14.64 11.63 6.74
CA ALA A 453 -14.42 12.06 8.12
C ALA A 453 -15.43 13.13 8.55
N VAL A 454 -15.75 14.07 7.66
CA VAL A 454 -16.74 15.12 7.90
C VAL A 454 -18.15 14.54 7.98
N GLU A 455 -18.56 13.76 6.98
CA GLU A 455 -19.92 13.22 6.87
C GLU A 455 -20.28 12.30 8.05
N ILE A 456 -19.37 11.40 8.42
CA ILE A 456 -19.60 10.43 9.51
C ILE A 456 -19.28 11.05 10.89
N GLY A 457 -18.45 12.09 10.91
CA GLY A 457 -18.08 12.84 12.12
C GLY A 457 -17.05 12.12 12.99
N TYR A 458 -15.92 11.74 12.41
CA TYR A 458 -14.70 11.26 13.11
C TYR A 458 -13.49 12.13 12.79
N GLU A 459 -12.38 11.97 13.52
CA GLU A 459 -11.17 12.76 13.29
C GLU A 459 -10.60 12.50 11.88
N ASP A 460 -10.32 13.57 11.14
CA ASP A 460 -9.62 13.49 9.86
C ASP A 460 -8.28 12.74 10.01
N PRO A 461 -8.11 11.55 9.39
CA PRO A 461 -6.90 10.74 9.57
C PRO A 461 -5.72 11.28 8.75
N ILE A 462 -5.94 12.25 7.86
CA ILE A 462 -4.93 12.74 6.92
C ILE A 462 -4.28 14.04 7.39
N ASN A 463 -3.10 14.30 6.86
CA ASN A 463 -2.36 15.54 7.09
C ASN A 463 -3.16 16.75 6.58
N PRO A 464 -3.03 17.93 7.23
CA PRO A 464 -3.86 19.09 6.91
C PRO A 464 -3.62 19.62 5.49
N THR A 465 -2.36 19.58 5.02
CA THR A 465 -1.97 20.15 3.71
C THR A 465 -1.12 19.19 2.88
N TYR A 466 -1.01 19.52 1.59
CA TYR A 466 -0.09 18.83 0.66
C TYR A 466 1.37 18.93 1.14
N GLU A 467 1.78 20.10 1.64
CA GLU A 467 3.11 20.34 2.18
C GLU A 467 3.38 19.49 3.42
N ALA A 468 2.40 19.34 4.32
CA ALA A 468 2.51 18.46 5.47
C ALA A 468 2.65 16.99 5.05
N THR A 469 1.91 16.55 4.03
CA THR A 469 2.06 15.22 3.43
C THR A 469 3.46 15.02 2.82
N ASN A 470 4.02 16.03 2.16
CA ASN A 470 5.38 15.97 1.64
C ASN A 470 6.42 15.88 2.76
N ALA A 471 6.25 16.68 3.82
CA ALA A 471 7.13 16.65 4.98
C ALA A 471 7.11 15.26 5.63
N MET A 472 5.92 14.66 5.80
CA MET A 472 5.75 13.29 6.29
C MET A 472 6.47 12.28 5.40
N TYR A 473 6.29 12.34 4.07
CA TYR A 473 6.95 11.46 3.12
C TYR A 473 8.48 11.54 3.22
N HIS A 474 9.03 12.76 3.24
CA HIS A 474 10.48 12.95 3.37
C HIS A 474 11.01 12.50 4.73
N ARG A 475 10.23 12.69 5.81
CA ARG A 475 10.56 12.20 7.14
C ARG A 475 10.64 10.68 7.17
N ALA A 476 9.62 9.99 6.66
CA ALA A 476 9.59 8.52 6.56
C ALA A 476 10.73 7.98 5.68
N ASN A 477 11.01 8.60 4.52
CA ASN A 477 12.10 8.19 3.65
C ASN A 477 13.48 8.38 4.31
N ARG A 478 13.71 9.47 5.06
CA ARG A 478 14.97 9.64 5.81
C ARG A 478 15.10 8.64 6.95
N GLY A 479 14.04 8.44 7.73
CA GLY A 479 14.03 7.51 8.86
C GLY A 479 14.30 6.07 8.42
N THR A 480 13.75 5.66 7.28
CA THR A 480 13.95 4.32 6.71
C THR A 480 15.35 4.13 6.11
N ARG A 481 15.96 5.15 5.48
CA ARG A 481 17.32 5.07 4.89
C ARG A 481 18.44 5.01 5.92
N GLY A 482 18.23 5.59 7.10
CA GLY A 482 19.21 5.59 8.19
C GLY A 482 19.39 4.24 8.89
N TRP A 483 18.63 3.21 8.50
CA TRP A 483 18.55 1.95 9.23
C TRP A 483 19.46 0.85 8.64
N PRO A 484 20.35 0.23 9.45
CA PRO A 484 21.14 -0.94 9.01
C PRO A 484 20.25 -2.11 8.57
N GLY A 485 20.27 -2.46 7.28
CA GLY A 485 19.54 -3.61 6.73
C GLY A 485 18.23 -3.29 5.99
N ALA A 486 17.76 -2.03 6.02
CA ALA A 486 16.59 -1.63 5.23
C ALA A 486 16.96 -1.46 3.73
N LYS A 487 16.23 -2.13 2.84
CA LYS A 487 16.28 -1.86 1.39
C LYS A 487 14.99 -1.19 0.95
N LEU A 488 15.04 0.11 0.72
CA LEU A 488 13.96 0.89 0.14
C LEU A 488 13.97 0.79 -1.39
N ARG A 489 12.80 0.83 -2.01
CA ARG A 489 12.64 1.06 -3.44
C ARG A 489 11.72 2.23 -3.72
#